data_AF-A0A226GU13-F1
#
_entry.id   AF-A0A226GU13-F1
#
_cell.length_a   1.000
_cell.length_b   1.000
_cell.length_c   1.000
_cell.angle_alpha   90.00
_cell.angle_beta   90.00
_cell.angle_gamma   90.00
#
_symmetry.space_group_name_H-M   'P 1'
#
loop_
_entity.id
_entity.type
_entity.pdbx_description
1 polymer ?
#
loop_
_entity_poly.entity_id
_entity_poly.type
_entity_poly.pdbx_seq_one_letter_code
_entity_poly.pdbx_strand_id
1 'polypeptide(L)'
;MIKKLSFTVLLIFNFAFSQGNYNDSIKKVIEKDFAKIGIAEFKNLVPFHTFKGMGYLNSKDNKVVVKPTYSNLDFSKPNLKGRYKQIFFEIDSKTKDVKIFDDNFRIMGMGSDSSESNKKDSSISQGFSVDIDNNKIYSYSSSYSSEPYLFLYKKNYYAIVEKDGKYAVVRRNGETLENLGFEYTALKKYDIGNNIVWFKYKTKDNQEGFVNINGEKRVVNNLIKDSNNRIQGFFDFIDTKSSITTKYYGYSIEYNDKLYGVFDLINMDWLIKPQKKFKIIDINYSVEEPLSEKYDLNDRKKLKFYFLIGDGDKAKDYYIDSEFTKYIPKNK
;
A
#
# COMPACT_ATOMS: atom_id res chain seq x y z
N MET A 1 -33.40 58.70 -36.46
CA MET A 1 -32.15 58.26 -35.79
C MET A 1 -32.47 57.07 -34.89
N ILE A 2 -32.29 55.85 -35.40
CA ILE A 2 -32.58 54.61 -34.68
C ILE A 2 -31.25 54.09 -34.12
N LYS A 3 -31.11 54.07 -32.78
CA LYS A 3 -29.96 53.47 -32.11
C LYS A 3 -30.15 51.95 -32.04
N LYS A 4 -29.15 51.24 -32.52
CA LYS A 4 -28.99 49.78 -32.57
C LYS A 4 -29.12 49.16 -31.17
N LEU A 5 -29.99 48.16 -31.06
CA LEU A 5 -29.98 47.16 -30.00
C LEU A 5 -28.87 46.15 -30.35
N SER A 6 -27.78 46.11 -29.57
CA SER A 6 -26.72 45.12 -29.76
C SER A 6 -27.12 43.82 -29.08
N PHE A 7 -27.37 42.80 -29.90
CA PHE A 7 -27.56 41.41 -29.50
C PHE A 7 -26.20 40.84 -29.09
N THR A 8 -25.98 40.59 -27.80
CA THR A 8 -24.84 39.80 -27.32
C THR A 8 -25.37 38.67 -26.45
N VAL A 9 -25.94 37.65 -27.08
CA VAL A 9 -26.25 36.37 -26.43
C VAL A 9 -25.93 35.26 -27.42
N LEU A 10 -24.67 34.78 -27.43
CA LEU A 10 -24.30 33.51 -28.04
C LEU A 10 -22.82 33.22 -27.76
N LEU A 11 -22.50 32.62 -26.60
CA LEU A 11 -21.28 31.81 -26.40
C LEU A 11 -21.17 31.15 -25.00
N ILE A 12 -22.24 30.55 -24.47
CA ILE A 12 -22.10 29.71 -23.25
C ILE A 12 -22.70 28.28 -23.40
N PHE A 13 -23.45 27.96 -24.46
CA PHE A 13 -24.14 26.66 -24.55
C PHE A 13 -23.36 25.50 -25.22
N ASN A 14 -22.17 25.71 -25.77
CA ASN A 14 -21.46 24.64 -26.52
C ASN A 14 -20.49 23.77 -25.71
N PHE A 15 -20.16 24.14 -24.47
CA PHE A 15 -19.22 23.32 -23.67
C PHE A 15 -19.89 22.07 -23.09
N ALA A 16 -21.12 22.18 -22.57
CA ALA A 16 -21.82 21.04 -21.97
C ALA A 16 -22.21 19.95 -23.00
N PHE A 17 -22.59 20.34 -24.22
CA PHE A 17 -23.01 19.41 -25.28
C PHE A 17 -21.83 18.63 -25.90
N SER A 18 -20.65 19.26 -25.98
CA SER A 18 -19.42 18.62 -26.45
C SER A 18 -18.90 17.57 -25.45
N GLN A 19 -19.01 17.87 -24.15
CA GLN A 19 -18.51 17.01 -23.09
C GLN A 19 -19.36 15.75 -22.88
N GLY A 20 -20.69 15.86 -23.01
CA GLY A 20 -21.59 14.69 -22.98
C GLY A 20 -21.30 13.70 -24.12
N ASN A 21 -21.14 14.19 -25.35
CA ASN A 21 -20.80 13.36 -26.51
C ASN A 21 -19.43 12.68 -26.38
N TYR A 22 -18.46 13.35 -25.75
CA TYR A 22 -17.14 12.79 -25.48
C TYR A 22 -17.18 11.67 -24.42
N ASN A 23 -17.86 11.89 -23.29
CA ASN A 23 -18.00 10.89 -22.22
C ASN A 23 -18.76 9.65 -22.71
N ASP A 24 -19.81 9.81 -23.52
CA ASP A 24 -20.53 8.70 -24.14
C ASP A 24 -19.66 7.90 -25.12
N SER A 25 -18.79 8.58 -25.88
CA SER A 25 -17.86 7.90 -26.78
C SER A 25 -16.85 7.04 -26.02
N ILE A 26 -16.37 7.52 -24.87
CA ILE A 26 -15.43 6.79 -23.99
C ILE A 26 -16.13 5.62 -23.32
N LYS A 27 -17.35 5.84 -22.81
CA LYS A 27 -18.17 4.79 -22.23
C LYS A 27 -18.32 3.61 -23.20
N LYS A 28 -18.66 3.86 -24.47
CA LYS A 28 -18.77 2.82 -25.51
C LYS A 28 -17.46 2.06 -25.77
N VAL A 29 -16.31 2.75 -25.70
CA VAL A 29 -15.00 2.09 -25.83
C VAL A 29 -14.78 1.12 -24.68
N ILE A 30 -15.02 1.57 -23.45
CA ILE A 30 -14.83 0.76 -22.24
C ILE A 30 -15.79 -0.44 -22.25
N GLU A 31 -17.08 -0.23 -22.54
CA GLU A 31 -18.06 -1.30 -22.66
C GLU A 31 -17.62 -2.37 -23.66
N LYS A 32 -17.13 -1.95 -24.83
CA LYS A 32 -16.65 -2.86 -25.88
C LYS A 32 -15.42 -3.66 -25.43
N ASP A 33 -14.47 -3.02 -24.76
CA ASP A 33 -13.22 -3.67 -24.34
C ASP A 33 -13.45 -4.71 -23.22
N PHE A 34 -14.47 -4.52 -22.37
CA PHE A 34 -14.81 -5.44 -21.27
C PHE A 34 -16.03 -6.35 -21.55
N ALA A 35 -16.74 -6.19 -22.67
CA ALA A 35 -17.95 -6.95 -22.99
C ALA A 35 -17.75 -8.47 -22.89
N LYS A 36 -16.61 -8.97 -23.39
CA LYS A 36 -16.31 -10.40 -23.49
C LYS A 36 -15.71 -11.00 -22.21
N ILE A 37 -15.39 -10.17 -21.21
CA ILE A 37 -14.75 -10.63 -19.98
C ILE A 37 -15.85 -10.80 -18.93
N GLY A 38 -16.11 -12.03 -18.50
CA GLY A 38 -16.99 -12.29 -17.37
C GLY A 38 -16.39 -11.76 -16.08
N ILE A 39 -17.23 -11.30 -15.13
CA ILE A 39 -16.74 -10.85 -13.81
C ILE A 39 -15.93 -11.96 -13.11
N ALA A 40 -16.39 -13.22 -13.20
CA ALA A 40 -15.68 -14.38 -12.67
C ALA A 40 -14.31 -14.64 -13.33
N GLU A 41 -14.02 -14.00 -14.47
CA GLU A 41 -12.74 -14.11 -15.17
C GLU A 41 -11.72 -13.06 -14.73
N PHE A 42 -12.14 -12.03 -13.97
CA PHE A 42 -11.24 -10.97 -13.48
C PHE A 42 -10.07 -11.51 -12.66
N LYS A 43 -10.31 -12.59 -11.89
CA LYS A 43 -9.24 -13.29 -11.15
C LYS A 43 -8.11 -13.84 -12.01
N ASN A 44 -8.39 -14.09 -13.30
CA ASN A 44 -7.41 -14.61 -14.23
C ASN A 44 -6.67 -13.50 -14.98
N LEU A 45 -6.97 -12.22 -14.74
CA LEU A 45 -6.34 -11.11 -15.45
C LEU A 45 -4.98 -10.79 -14.83
N VAL A 46 -3.95 -10.75 -15.67
CA VAL A 46 -2.61 -10.28 -15.29
C VAL A 46 -2.31 -9.02 -16.08
N PRO A 47 -1.86 -7.94 -15.42
CA PRO A 47 -1.49 -6.71 -16.12
C PRO A 47 -0.25 -6.93 -17.00
N PHE A 48 -0.09 -6.09 -18.00
CA PHE A 48 1.17 -5.89 -18.71
C PHE A 48 1.27 -4.43 -19.17
N HIS A 49 2.48 -3.88 -19.20
CA HIS A 49 2.72 -2.49 -19.55
C HIS A 49 3.30 -2.35 -20.96
N THR A 50 2.89 -1.27 -21.63
CA THR A 50 3.52 -0.78 -22.85
C THR A 50 3.60 0.74 -22.79
N PHE A 51 4.30 1.35 -23.74
CA PHE A 51 4.31 2.81 -23.90
C PHE A 51 2.92 3.43 -24.14
N LYS A 52 1.91 2.63 -24.53
CA LYS A 52 0.52 3.09 -24.76
C LYS A 52 -0.34 3.06 -23.50
N GLY A 53 0.12 2.41 -22.44
CA GLY A 53 -0.63 2.18 -21.20
C GLY A 53 -0.56 0.73 -20.72
N MET A 54 -1.44 0.40 -19.79
CA MET A 54 -1.59 -0.92 -19.18
C MET A 54 -2.71 -1.70 -19.86
N GLY A 55 -2.44 -2.96 -20.18
CA GLY A 55 -3.39 -3.93 -20.72
C GLY A 55 -3.44 -5.17 -19.86
N TYR A 56 -4.29 -6.13 -20.22
CA TYR A 56 -4.47 -7.36 -19.45
C TYR A 56 -4.44 -8.60 -20.34
N LEU A 57 -3.76 -9.63 -19.85
CA LEU A 57 -3.74 -10.96 -20.43
C LEU A 57 -4.52 -11.95 -19.54
N ASN A 58 -4.98 -13.04 -20.13
CA ASN A 58 -5.51 -14.17 -19.38
C ASN A 58 -4.35 -15.05 -18.89
N SER A 59 -4.21 -15.20 -17.57
CA SER A 59 -3.18 -16.00 -16.90
C SER A 59 -3.11 -17.47 -17.36
N LYS A 60 -4.21 -18.03 -17.89
CA LYS A 60 -4.26 -19.44 -18.32
C LYS A 60 -3.56 -19.66 -19.65
N ASP A 61 -3.59 -18.70 -20.56
CA ASP A 61 -3.11 -18.89 -21.94
C ASP A 61 -2.23 -17.76 -22.48
N ASN A 62 -2.00 -16.71 -21.70
CA ASN A 62 -1.24 -15.51 -22.03
C ASN A 62 -1.80 -14.71 -23.22
N LYS A 63 -3.07 -14.90 -23.60
CA LYS A 63 -3.72 -14.08 -24.62
C LYS A 63 -4.12 -12.73 -24.06
N VAL A 64 -3.86 -11.67 -24.84
CA VAL A 64 -4.34 -10.32 -24.53
C VAL A 64 -5.86 -10.29 -24.62
N VAL A 65 -6.50 -9.87 -23.54
CA VAL A 65 -7.97 -9.72 -23.44
C VAL A 65 -8.38 -8.25 -23.29
N VAL A 66 -7.51 -7.40 -22.74
CA VAL A 66 -7.68 -5.94 -22.72
C VAL A 66 -6.43 -5.29 -23.31
N LYS A 67 -6.63 -4.37 -24.26
CA LYS A 67 -5.52 -3.65 -24.92
C LYS A 67 -4.84 -2.68 -23.95
N PRO A 68 -3.55 -2.35 -24.19
CA PRO A 68 -2.80 -1.49 -23.28
C PRO A 68 -3.12 -0.01 -23.47
N THR A 69 -4.30 0.40 -23.02
CA THR A 69 -4.85 1.77 -23.17
C THR A 69 -5.35 2.36 -21.86
N TYR A 70 -5.20 1.62 -20.76
CA TYR A 70 -5.73 1.99 -19.44
C TYR A 70 -4.60 2.32 -18.48
N SER A 71 -4.94 2.95 -17.36
CA SER A 71 -4.09 3.03 -16.18
C SER A 71 -4.89 2.67 -14.93
N ASN A 72 -4.21 2.05 -13.97
CA ASN A 72 -4.70 1.80 -12.62
C ASN A 72 -6.05 1.07 -12.59
N LEU A 73 -6.22 -0.04 -13.33
CA LEU A 73 -7.43 -0.84 -13.13
C LEU A 73 -7.37 -1.60 -11.81
N ASP A 74 -8.45 -1.52 -11.07
CA ASP A 74 -8.64 -2.16 -9.78
C ASP A 74 -9.89 -3.03 -9.82
N PHE A 75 -9.70 -4.32 -9.53
CA PHE A 75 -10.73 -5.36 -9.53
C PHE A 75 -11.17 -5.77 -8.11
N SER A 76 -10.74 -5.03 -7.07
CA SER A 76 -10.82 -5.45 -5.66
C SER A 76 -12.16 -5.22 -4.97
N LYS A 77 -12.85 -4.13 -5.31
CA LYS A 77 -14.19 -3.80 -4.80
C LYS A 77 -15.22 -4.20 -5.84
N PRO A 78 -16.49 -4.43 -5.48
CA PRO A 78 -17.37 -5.28 -6.30
C PRO A 78 -17.28 -4.87 -7.77
N ASN A 79 -17.31 -3.57 -8.03
CA ASN A 79 -17.17 -2.96 -9.34
C ASN A 79 -15.71 -2.70 -9.74
N LEU A 80 -15.38 -2.98 -11.00
CA LEU A 80 -14.08 -2.66 -11.61
C LEU A 80 -13.93 -1.15 -11.72
N LYS A 81 -12.82 -0.60 -11.24
CA LYS A 81 -12.50 0.83 -11.31
C LYS A 81 -11.25 1.04 -12.14
N GLY A 82 -11.09 2.21 -12.75
CA GLY A 82 -9.81 2.57 -13.33
C GLY A 82 -9.85 3.83 -14.15
N ARG A 83 -8.76 4.08 -14.88
CA ARG A 83 -8.62 5.26 -15.73
C ARG A 83 -8.44 4.86 -17.19
N TYR A 84 -9.18 5.56 -18.06
CA TYR A 84 -8.96 5.55 -19.50
C TYR A 84 -8.51 6.96 -19.90
N LYS A 85 -7.23 7.09 -20.28
CA LYS A 85 -6.56 8.39 -20.41
C LYS A 85 -6.63 9.17 -19.07
N GLN A 86 -7.29 10.33 -19.05
CA GLN A 86 -7.47 11.19 -17.88
C GLN A 86 -8.88 11.06 -17.26
N ILE A 87 -9.65 10.05 -17.67
CA ILE A 87 -11.05 9.89 -17.24
C ILE A 87 -11.18 8.67 -16.34
N PHE A 88 -11.78 8.90 -15.17
CA PHE A 88 -12.11 7.83 -14.24
C PHE A 88 -13.40 7.12 -14.64
N PHE A 89 -13.42 5.81 -14.50
CA PHE A 89 -14.60 4.99 -14.77
C PHE A 89 -14.78 3.89 -13.73
N GLU A 90 -16.02 3.41 -13.66
CA GLU A 90 -16.40 2.24 -12.89
C GLU A 90 -17.32 1.36 -13.74
N ILE A 91 -17.09 0.04 -13.71
CA ILE A 91 -17.96 -0.97 -14.33
C ILE A 91 -18.65 -1.74 -13.22
N ASP A 92 -19.98 -1.67 -13.19
CA ASP A 92 -20.78 -2.41 -12.23
C ASP A 92 -20.60 -3.93 -12.40
N SER A 93 -20.33 -4.63 -11.33
CA SER A 93 -20.05 -6.07 -11.35
C SER A 93 -21.26 -6.97 -11.43
N LYS A 94 -22.46 -6.41 -11.29
CA LYS A 94 -23.72 -7.14 -11.45
C LYS A 94 -24.33 -6.82 -12.80
N THR A 95 -24.36 -5.54 -13.17
CA THR A 95 -25.04 -5.09 -14.39
C THR A 95 -24.12 -4.87 -15.58
N LYS A 96 -22.80 -4.78 -15.35
CA LYS A 96 -21.78 -4.32 -16.34
C LYS A 96 -21.98 -2.89 -16.83
N ASP A 97 -22.83 -2.11 -16.17
CA ASP A 97 -23.02 -0.71 -16.53
C ASP A 97 -21.74 0.09 -16.28
N VAL A 98 -21.33 0.85 -17.30
CA VAL A 98 -20.18 1.74 -17.20
C VAL A 98 -20.64 3.13 -16.77
N LYS A 99 -20.03 3.63 -15.69
CA LYS A 99 -20.14 5.00 -15.20
C LYS A 99 -18.83 5.73 -15.45
N ILE A 100 -18.95 6.97 -15.93
CA ILE A 100 -17.82 7.87 -16.16
C ILE A 100 -17.88 8.97 -15.11
N PHE A 101 -16.74 9.32 -14.53
CA PHE A 101 -16.62 10.39 -13.56
C PHE A 101 -15.62 11.44 -14.09
N ASP A 102 -16.05 12.70 -14.08
CA ASP A 102 -15.15 13.82 -14.37
C ASP A 102 -14.23 14.05 -13.15
N ASP A 103 -12.93 14.24 -13.40
CA ASP A 103 -11.81 14.17 -12.44
C ASP A 103 -11.76 15.36 -11.42
N ASN A 104 -12.91 15.89 -10.98
CA ASN A 104 -13.01 17.04 -10.07
C ASN A 104 -12.71 16.72 -8.58
N PHE A 105 -12.24 15.52 -8.24
CA PHE A 105 -11.92 15.15 -6.86
C PHE A 105 -10.49 15.56 -6.49
N ARG A 106 -10.32 16.80 -6.02
CA ARG A 106 -9.18 17.19 -5.19
C ARG A 106 -9.38 16.63 -3.77
N ILE A 107 -8.55 15.68 -3.37
CA ILE A 107 -8.45 15.26 -1.96
C ILE A 107 -7.83 16.43 -1.18
N MET A 108 -8.64 17.11 -0.37
CA MET A 108 -8.15 18.13 0.57
C MET A 108 -7.37 17.44 1.70
N GLY A 109 -6.07 17.71 1.78
CA GLY A 109 -5.25 17.32 2.92
C GLY A 109 -5.71 18.06 4.17
N MET A 110 -6.08 17.31 5.22
CA MET A 110 -6.31 17.86 6.55
C MET A 110 -4.99 18.42 7.10
N GLY A 111 -5.05 19.65 7.58
CA GLY A 111 -3.96 20.34 8.25
C GLY A 111 -3.50 19.61 9.51
N SER A 112 -2.22 19.78 9.80
CA SER A 112 -1.56 19.32 11.02
C SER A 112 -2.04 20.11 12.23
N ASP A 113 -2.66 19.44 13.20
CA ASP A 113 -2.94 20.02 14.50
C ASP A 113 -1.66 20.14 15.34
N SER A 114 -1.60 21.23 16.10
CA SER A 114 -0.49 21.73 16.89
C SER A 114 -0.05 20.79 18.02
N SER A 115 1.27 20.67 18.19
CA SER A 115 1.91 19.95 19.29
C SER A 115 2.04 20.82 20.54
N GLU A 116 1.33 20.48 21.61
CA GLU A 116 1.82 20.75 22.97
C GLU A 116 2.99 19.81 23.28
N SER A 117 4.00 20.31 23.99
CA SER A 117 5.24 19.58 24.26
C SER A 117 5.09 18.66 25.48
N ASN A 118 5.42 17.37 25.28
CA ASN A 118 5.41 16.36 26.32
C ASN A 118 6.53 16.63 27.34
N LYS A 119 6.24 16.53 28.65
CA LYS A 119 7.16 16.92 29.72
C LYS A 119 7.94 15.73 30.28
N LYS A 120 9.28 15.84 30.34
CA LYS A 120 10.10 14.97 31.19
C LYS A 120 9.78 15.26 32.65
N ASP A 121 9.53 14.22 33.43
CA ASP A 121 9.20 14.35 34.84
C ASP A 121 10.28 13.66 35.69
N SER A 122 10.99 14.47 36.48
CA SER A 122 12.05 14.00 37.38
C SER A 122 11.52 13.27 38.60
N SER A 123 10.22 13.37 38.92
CA SER A 123 9.58 12.60 39.99
C SER A 123 9.26 11.16 39.59
N ILE A 124 9.26 10.86 38.28
CA ILE A 124 9.05 9.52 37.73
C ILE A 124 10.41 8.83 37.58
N SER A 125 10.73 7.95 38.52
CA SER A 125 11.97 7.17 38.49
C SER A 125 12.04 6.24 37.28
N GLN A 126 10.90 5.66 36.87
CA GLN A 126 10.75 4.74 35.74
C GLN A 126 9.32 4.81 35.18
N GLY A 127 9.15 4.48 33.89
CA GLY A 127 7.82 4.39 33.28
C GLY A 127 7.31 5.69 32.65
N PHE A 128 6.00 5.73 32.38
CA PHE A 128 5.33 6.83 31.70
C PHE A 128 3.84 6.91 32.04
N SER A 129 3.29 8.12 31.97
CA SER A 129 1.87 8.40 32.09
C SER A 129 1.27 8.70 30.71
N VAL A 130 -0.02 8.41 30.56
CA VAL A 130 -0.74 8.53 29.29
C VAL A 130 -1.96 9.38 29.55
N ASP A 131 -2.17 10.39 28.70
CA ASP A 131 -3.46 11.01 28.51
C ASP A 131 -4.33 10.04 27.70
N ILE A 132 -5.31 9.43 28.39
CA ILE A 132 -6.14 8.36 27.84
C ILE A 132 -7.07 8.90 26.75
N ASP A 133 -7.56 10.13 26.90
CA ASP A 133 -8.53 10.72 25.98
C ASP A 133 -7.87 11.05 24.64
N ASN A 134 -6.59 11.46 24.69
CA ASN A 134 -5.82 11.86 23.52
C ASN A 134 -4.87 10.78 22.97
N ASN A 135 -4.75 9.62 23.65
CA ASN A 135 -3.79 8.54 23.32
C ASN A 135 -2.34 9.05 23.15
N LYS A 136 -1.90 9.93 24.06
CA LYS A 136 -0.57 10.56 24.04
C LYS A 136 0.15 10.37 25.37
N ILE A 137 1.47 10.36 25.34
CA ILE A 137 2.27 10.37 26.57
C ILE A 137 2.11 11.75 27.22
N TYR A 138 1.67 11.78 28.47
CA TYR A 138 1.54 13.02 29.23
C TYR A 138 2.88 13.39 29.90
N SER A 139 3.51 12.40 30.54
CA SER A 139 4.83 12.53 31.14
C SER A 139 5.59 11.20 31.12
N TYR A 140 6.91 11.25 31.22
CA TYR A 140 7.76 10.07 31.23
C TYR A 140 9.01 10.28 32.07
N SER A 141 9.64 9.17 32.47
CA SER A 141 10.83 9.21 33.32
C SER A 141 11.95 10.04 32.70
N SER A 142 12.53 10.91 33.51
CA SER A 142 13.75 11.66 33.17
C SER A 142 14.96 10.76 32.83
N SER A 143 14.93 9.48 33.23
CA SER A 143 15.97 8.50 32.89
C SER A 143 16.00 8.09 31.42
N TYR A 144 14.94 8.39 30.66
CA TYR A 144 14.90 8.12 29.23
C TYR A 144 15.57 9.22 28.42
N SER A 145 16.36 8.81 27.43
CA SER A 145 17.15 9.69 26.57
C SER A 145 16.24 10.59 25.73
N SER A 146 15.16 10.04 25.18
CA SER A 146 14.18 10.73 24.33
C SER A 146 12.75 10.50 24.79
N GLU A 147 11.81 11.18 24.12
CA GLU A 147 10.39 10.87 24.26
C GLU A 147 10.12 9.41 23.86
N PRO A 148 9.41 8.63 24.68
CA PRO A 148 9.06 7.25 24.35
C PRO A 148 8.08 7.17 23.17
N TYR A 149 8.13 6.09 22.41
CA TYR A 149 7.16 5.82 21.37
C TYR A 149 6.00 4.98 21.92
N LEU A 150 4.83 5.60 22.11
CA LEU A 150 3.62 4.97 22.67
C LEU A 150 2.94 4.03 21.67
N PHE A 151 2.44 2.89 22.16
CA PHE A 151 1.53 2.05 21.40
C PHE A 151 0.60 1.23 22.31
N LEU A 152 -0.54 0.82 21.76
CA LEU A 152 -1.52 -0.03 22.44
C LEU A 152 -1.37 -1.48 21.98
N TYR A 153 -1.42 -2.43 22.92
CA TYR A 153 -1.48 -3.86 22.63
C TYR A 153 -2.37 -4.58 23.64
N LYS A 154 -3.37 -5.34 23.16
CA LYS A 154 -4.37 -6.03 24.01
C LYS A 154 -4.92 -5.12 25.13
N LYS A 155 -5.36 -3.90 24.76
CA LYS A 155 -5.90 -2.86 25.67
C LYS A 155 -4.95 -2.36 26.76
N ASN A 156 -3.65 -2.62 26.63
CA ASN A 156 -2.62 -2.14 27.54
C ASN A 156 -1.67 -1.20 26.80
N TYR A 157 -1.25 -0.12 27.47
CA TYR A 157 -0.26 0.81 26.94
C TYR A 157 1.16 0.31 27.18
N TYR A 158 1.97 0.40 26.14
CA TYR A 158 3.39 0.11 26.15
C TYR A 158 4.13 1.26 25.48
N ALA A 159 5.42 1.38 25.76
CA ALA A 159 6.26 2.33 25.06
C ALA A 159 7.60 1.70 24.67
N ILE A 160 8.12 2.08 23.50
CA ILE A 160 9.55 1.90 23.19
C ILE A 160 10.29 3.06 23.84
N VAL A 161 11.24 2.76 24.71
CA VAL A 161 12.06 3.74 25.41
C VAL A 161 13.52 3.59 25.02
N GLU A 162 14.25 4.70 25.03
CA GLU A 162 15.70 4.71 24.89
C GLU A 162 16.33 5.08 26.24
N LYS A 163 17.34 4.31 26.65
CA LYS A 163 18.18 4.59 27.81
C LYS A 163 19.60 4.14 27.50
N ASP A 164 20.58 5.03 27.73
CA ASP A 164 22.02 4.76 27.53
C ASP A 164 22.34 4.18 26.13
N GLY A 165 21.68 4.72 25.09
CA GLY A 165 21.84 4.28 23.70
C GLY A 165 21.28 2.89 23.40
N LYS A 166 20.43 2.36 24.28
CA LYS A 166 19.74 1.08 24.10
C LYS A 166 18.23 1.24 24.18
N TYR A 167 17.52 0.39 23.47
CA TYR A 167 16.08 0.38 23.39
C TYR A 167 15.47 -0.79 24.15
N ALA A 168 14.30 -0.55 24.75
CA ALA A 168 13.47 -1.57 25.38
C ALA A 168 11.98 -1.27 25.14
N VAL A 169 11.13 -2.28 25.35
CA VAL A 169 9.69 -2.10 25.49
C VAL A 169 9.33 -2.19 26.97
N VAL A 170 8.66 -1.15 27.46
CA VAL A 170 8.25 -1.05 28.87
C VAL A 170 6.74 -0.92 29.00
N ARG A 171 6.21 -1.43 30.12
CA ARG A 171 4.87 -1.13 30.61
C ARG A 171 4.83 0.29 31.18
N ARG A 172 3.62 0.79 31.48
CA ARG A 172 3.41 2.11 32.10
C ARG A 172 4.20 2.31 33.40
N ASN A 173 4.32 1.28 34.23
CA ASN A 173 5.07 1.30 35.49
C ASN A 173 6.61 1.26 35.30
N GLY A 174 7.11 1.16 34.06
CA GLY A 174 8.54 1.08 33.77
C GLY A 174 9.11 -0.33 33.71
N GLU A 175 8.33 -1.36 34.05
CA GLU A 175 8.74 -2.75 33.92
C GLU A 175 9.03 -3.11 32.46
N THR A 176 10.24 -3.62 32.20
CA THR A 176 10.65 -4.10 30.88
C THR A 176 9.99 -5.43 30.56
N LEU A 177 9.55 -5.60 29.32
CA LEU A 177 9.14 -6.93 28.85
C LEU A 177 10.37 -7.85 28.75
N GLU A 178 10.24 -9.09 29.24
CA GLU A 178 11.33 -10.07 29.39
C GLU A 178 12.22 -10.20 28.14
N ASN A 179 11.61 -10.35 26.96
CA ASN A 179 12.33 -10.53 25.70
C ASN A 179 12.62 -9.21 24.93
N LEU A 180 12.23 -8.08 25.51
CA LEU A 180 12.35 -6.75 24.92
C LEU A 180 13.01 -5.76 25.88
N GLY A 181 13.99 -6.23 26.66
CA GLY A 181 14.82 -5.42 27.55
C GLY A 181 15.89 -4.60 26.81
N PHE A 182 16.70 -3.85 27.57
CA PHE A 182 17.75 -2.96 27.07
C PHE A 182 18.97 -3.71 26.50
N GLU A 183 18.76 -4.45 25.42
CA GLU A 183 19.77 -5.20 24.67
C GLU A 183 19.91 -4.73 23.22
N TYR A 184 18.92 -3.95 22.75
CA TYR A 184 18.83 -3.50 21.36
C TYR A 184 19.48 -2.13 21.18
N THR A 185 20.29 -1.96 20.13
CA THR A 185 20.84 -0.67 19.70
C THR A 185 19.94 0.04 18.69
N ALA A 186 18.92 -0.66 18.17
CA ALA A 186 17.81 -0.08 17.43
C ALA A 186 16.58 -0.96 17.62
N LEU A 187 15.41 -0.35 17.84
CA LEU A 187 14.14 -1.07 17.93
C LEU A 187 13.02 -0.21 17.34
N LYS A 188 12.41 -0.67 16.24
CA LYS A 188 11.37 0.08 15.53
C LYS A 188 10.11 -0.77 15.39
N LYS A 189 8.98 -0.28 15.90
CA LYS A 189 7.67 -0.94 15.74
C LYS A 189 7.26 -1.01 14.27
N TYR A 190 6.74 -2.15 13.85
CA TYR A 190 6.05 -2.36 12.59
C TYR A 190 4.56 -2.58 12.86
N ASP A 191 3.73 -1.56 12.57
CA ASP A 191 2.26 -1.67 12.66
C ASP A 191 1.65 -2.26 11.38
N ILE A 192 1.48 -3.58 11.29
CA ILE A 192 1.13 -4.30 10.05
C ILE A 192 -0.34 -4.77 10.03
N GLY A 193 -1.17 -4.27 10.93
CA GLY A 193 -2.60 -4.62 10.99
C GLY A 193 -2.90 -6.05 11.42
N ASN A 194 -1.92 -6.77 11.99
CA ASN A 194 -2.12 -8.09 12.59
C ASN A 194 -2.23 -7.99 14.13
N ASN A 195 -2.67 -9.09 14.76
CA ASN A 195 -2.86 -9.15 16.22
C ASN A 195 -1.53 -9.29 17.00
N ILE A 196 -0.37 -9.22 16.33
CA ILE A 196 0.95 -9.45 16.94
C ILE A 196 1.86 -8.27 16.60
N VAL A 197 2.29 -7.53 17.62
CA VAL A 197 3.21 -6.41 17.39
C VAL A 197 4.61 -6.95 17.10
N TRP A 198 5.18 -6.51 15.99
CA TRP A 198 6.54 -6.82 15.56
C TRP A 198 7.43 -5.60 15.62
N PHE A 199 8.72 -5.83 15.83
CA PHE A 199 9.77 -4.84 15.88
C PHE A 199 10.92 -5.25 14.98
N LYS A 200 11.41 -4.33 14.15
CA LYS A 200 12.73 -4.50 13.52
C LYS A 200 13.79 -4.11 14.55
N TYR A 201 14.78 -4.97 14.75
CA TYR A 201 15.80 -4.78 15.77
C TYR A 201 17.22 -4.85 15.22
N LYS A 202 18.15 -4.24 15.98
CA LYS A 202 19.60 -4.46 15.86
C LYS A 202 20.22 -4.54 17.25
N THR A 203 21.24 -5.39 17.44
CA THR A 203 21.99 -5.54 18.70
C THR A 203 23.44 -5.03 18.55
N LYS A 204 24.17 -4.97 19.67
CA LYS A 204 25.59 -4.59 19.70
C LYS A 204 26.48 -5.54 18.88
N ASP A 205 26.13 -6.82 18.83
CA ASP A 205 26.85 -7.83 18.05
C ASP A 205 26.46 -7.80 16.55
N ASN A 206 25.81 -6.74 16.11
CA ASN A 206 25.24 -6.57 14.77
C ASN A 206 24.23 -7.65 14.37
N GLN A 207 23.62 -8.34 15.35
CA GLN A 207 22.48 -9.19 15.05
C GLN A 207 21.28 -8.30 14.71
N GLU A 208 20.67 -8.52 13.56
CA GLU A 208 19.49 -7.79 13.12
C GLU A 208 18.40 -8.72 12.59
N GLY A 209 17.15 -8.27 12.63
CA GLY A 209 16.01 -9.07 12.18
C GLY A 209 14.71 -8.51 12.71
N PHE A 210 13.72 -9.38 12.87
CA PHE A 210 12.44 -9.05 13.48
C PHE A 210 12.24 -9.82 14.77
N VAL A 211 11.67 -9.17 15.77
CA VAL A 211 11.26 -9.77 17.05
C VAL A 211 9.83 -9.35 17.34
N ASN A 212 8.98 -10.27 17.81
CA ASN A 212 7.62 -9.90 18.22
C ASN A 212 7.55 -9.59 19.72
N ILE A 213 6.40 -9.06 20.15
CA ILE A 213 6.15 -8.71 21.56
C ILE A 213 6.29 -9.89 22.54
N ASN A 214 6.24 -11.13 22.06
CA ASN A 214 6.43 -12.34 22.86
C ASN A 214 7.88 -12.85 22.83
N GLY A 215 8.78 -12.26 22.02
CA GLY A 215 10.18 -12.66 21.90
C GLY A 215 10.51 -13.60 20.72
N GLU A 216 9.54 -13.95 19.88
CA GLU A 216 9.80 -14.75 18.68
C GLU A 216 10.65 -13.96 17.69
N LYS A 217 11.78 -14.52 17.26
CA LYS A 217 12.69 -13.89 16.29
C LYS A 217 12.52 -14.50 14.89
N ARG A 218 12.50 -13.66 13.85
CA ARG A 218 12.46 -14.06 12.43
C ARG A 218 13.50 -13.32 11.60
N VAL A 219 13.95 -13.99 10.53
CA VAL A 219 14.88 -13.46 9.51
C VAL A 219 16.14 -12.85 10.13
N VAL A 220 16.71 -13.56 11.10
CA VAL A 220 17.92 -13.15 11.81
C VAL A 220 19.11 -13.13 10.85
N ASN A 221 19.76 -11.97 10.71
CA ASN A 221 20.92 -11.71 9.85
C ASN A 221 20.71 -12.06 8.36
N ASN A 222 19.46 -12.22 7.95
CA ASN A 222 19.08 -12.58 6.59
C ASN A 222 18.34 -11.43 5.88
N LEU A 223 18.58 -10.20 6.32
CA LEU A 223 18.07 -8.98 5.68
C LEU A 223 19.01 -8.55 4.54
N ILE A 224 18.46 -7.85 3.55
CA ILE A 224 19.29 -7.17 2.54
C ILE A 224 20.01 -6.01 3.24
N LYS A 225 21.34 -6.06 3.26
CA LYS A 225 22.15 -4.97 3.80
C LYS A 225 21.92 -3.70 2.99
N ASP A 226 21.75 -2.58 3.69
CA ASP A 226 21.49 -1.26 3.11
C ASP A 226 20.27 -1.28 2.16
N SER A 227 19.26 -2.10 2.51
CA SER A 227 18.04 -2.24 1.73
C SER A 227 17.29 -0.91 1.64
N ASN A 228 16.98 -0.52 0.41
CA ASN A 228 15.85 0.34 0.13
C ASN A 228 14.58 -0.52 0.12
N ASN A 229 13.50 0.03 0.65
CA ASN A 229 12.21 -0.62 0.60
C ASN A 229 11.22 0.17 -0.27
N ARG A 230 10.53 -0.55 -1.15
CA ARG A 230 9.36 -0.04 -1.86
C ARG A 230 8.15 -0.76 -1.30
N ILE A 231 7.32 0.01 -0.60
CA ILE A 231 6.01 -0.45 -0.10
C ILE A 231 4.87 0.13 -0.95
N GLN A 232 5.22 0.74 -2.08
CA GLN A 232 4.27 1.30 -3.04
C GLN A 232 4.03 0.26 -4.13
N GLY A 233 2.76 -0.14 -4.27
CA GLY A 233 2.18 -0.63 -5.52
C GLY A 233 1.02 0.30 -5.88
N PHE A 234 0.58 0.30 -7.14
CA PHE A 234 -0.56 1.10 -7.58
C PHE A 234 -1.87 0.52 -7.03
N PHE A 235 -2.32 1.01 -5.87
CA PHE A 235 -3.56 0.59 -5.19
C PHE A 235 -4.56 1.76 -5.06
N ASP A 236 -4.74 2.51 -6.15
CA ASP A 236 -5.39 3.82 -6.14
C ASP A 236 -6.87 3.84 -5.73
N PHE A 237 -7.56 2.69 -5.70
CA PHE A 237 -9.03 2.63 -5.48
C PHE A 237 -9.47 1.90 -4.21
N ILE A 238 -8.53 1.59 -3.31
CA ILE A 238 -8.85 1.15 -1.95
C ILE A 238 -9.17 2.39 -1.11
N ASP A 239 -10.44 2.79 -1.18
CA ASP A 239 -11.01 3.89 -0.39
C ASP A 239 -10.99 3.54 1.10
N THR A 240 -9.85 3.77 1.75
CA THR A 240 -9.77 3.96 3.19
C THR A 240 -9.23 5.36 3.42
N LYS A 241 -9.91 6.16 4.25
CA LYS A 241 -9.40 7.45 4.76
C LYS A 241 -7.98 7.34 5.38
N SER A 242 -7.52 6.12 5.62
CA SER A 242 -6.24 5.69 6.20
C SER A 242 -5.13 5.44 5.17
N SER A 243 -5.39 5.52 3.86
CA SER A 243 -4.50 5.12 2.73
C SER A 243 -3.14 5.84 2.62
N ILE A 244 -2.79 6.66 3.62
CA ILE A 244 -1.52 7.41 3.69
C ILE A 244 -0.49 6.71 4.60
N THR A 245 -0.76 5.53 5.17
CA THR A 245 0.24 4.81 6.00
C THR A 245 0.47 3.33 5.62
N THR A 246 0.99 3.14 4.40
CA THR A 246 2.21 2.35 4.13
C THR A 246 2.23 0.80 4.05
N LYS A 247 1.13 0.01 3.99
CA LYS A 247 1.26 -1.49 4.12
C LYS A 247 0.30 -2.41 3.35
N TYR A 248 -0.37 -1.93 2.32
CA TYR A 248 -1.76 -2.33 2.06
C TYR A 248 -2.08 -3.81 1.82
N TYR A 249 -1.16 -4.67 1.39
CA TYR A 249 -1.41 -6.12 1.32
C TYR A 249 -0.34 -6.99 2.00
N GLY A 250 0.46 -6.39 2.89
CA GLY A 250 1.43 -7.12 3.69
C GLY A 250 2.64 -7.62 2.90
N TYR A 251 3.00 -7.01 1.77
CA TYR A 251 4.26 -7.27 1.08
C TYR A 251 5.09 -5.99 0.92
N SER A 252 6.42 -6.13 0.96
CA SER A 252 7.41 -5.09 0.70
C SER A 252 8.42 -5.61 -0.32
N ILE A 253 8.75 -4.80 -1.33
CA ILE A 253 9.92 -5.08 -2.16
C ILE A 253 11.13 -4.52 -1.43
N GLU A 254 12.06 -5.41 -1.09
CA GLU A 254 13.33 -5.06 -0.46
C GLU A 254 14.43 -5.22 -1.51
N TYR A 255 15.29 -4.20 -1.66
CA TYR A 255 16.33 -4.24 -2.68
C TYR A 255 17.52 -3.35 -2.36
N ASN A 256 18.65 -3.67 -2.98
CA ASN A 256 19.78 -2.76 -3.16
C ASN A 256 20.28 -2.90 -4.61
N ASP A 257 21.48 -2.39 -4.91
CA ASP A 257 22.04 -2.42 -6.26
C ASP A 257 22.28 -3.85 -6.82
N LYS A 258 22.22 -4.87 -5.97
CA LYS A 258 22.58 -6.26 -6.32
C LYS A 258 21.47 -7.26 -6.06
N LEU A 259 20.71 -7.09 -4.98
CA LEU A 259 19.75 -8.07 -4.49
C LEU A 259 18.36 -7.48 -4.49
N TYR A 260 17.39 -8.32 -4.83
CA TYR A 260 15.97 -8.02 -4.81
C TYR A 260 15.23 -9.18 -4.17
N GLY A 261 14.25 -8.86 -3.32
CA GLY A 261 13.39 -9.84 -2.67
C GLY A 261 12.01 -9.26 -2.39
N VAL A 262 11.08 -10.14 -2.06
CA VAL A 262 9.73 -9.77 -1.61
C VAL A 262 9.55 -10.29 -0.20
N PHE A 263 9.34 -9.36 0.71
CA PHE A 263 9.18 -9.63 2.12
C PHE A 263 7.70 -9.63 2.49
N ASP A 264 7.23 -10.73 3.09
CA ASP A 264 5.91 -10.84 3.70
C ASP A 264 5.93 -10.15 5.06
N LEU A 265 5.32 -8.97 5.13
CA LEU A 265 5.22 -8.17 6.34
C LEU A 265 4.29 -8.80 7.38
N ILE A 266 3.31 -9.64 6.99
CA ILE A 266 2.39 -10.28 7.92
C ILE A 266 3.06 -11.46 8.62
N ASN A 267 3.75 -12.28 7.82
CA ASN A 267 4.48 -13.44 8.30
C ASN A 267 5.91 -13.09 8.75
N MET A 268 6.40 -11.87 8.49
CA MET A 268 7.78 -11.48 8.76
C MET A 268 8.80 -12.48 8.20
N ASP A 269 8.60 -12.88 6.94
CA ASP A 269 9.47 -13.84 6.24
C ASP A 269 9.59 -13.49 4.74
N TRP A 270 10.58 -14.07 4.07
CA TRP A 270 10.76 -13.90 2.64
C TRP A 270 9.76 -14.74 1.84
N LEU A 271 8.85 -14.08 1.13
CA LEU A 271 8.09 -14.73 0.06
C LEU A 271 9.03 -15.08 -1.10
N ILE A 272 9.84 -14.10 -1.52
CA ILE A 272 10.92 -14.30 -2.48
C ILE A 272 12.21 -13.89 -1.80
N LYS A 273 13.09 -14.86 -1.54
CA LYS A 273 14.39 -14.64 -0.89
C LYS A 273 15.26 -13.67 -1.71
N PRO A 274 16.16 -12.91 -1.06
CA PRO A 274 17.08 -12.02 -1.76
C PRO A 274 17.87 -12.73 -2.86
N GLN A 275 17.79 -12.21 -4.08
CA GLN A 275 18.39 -12.84 -5.26
C GLN A 275 18.74 -11.80 -6.34
N LYS A 276 19.57 -12.21 -7.31
CA LYS A 276 20.08 -11.34 -8.41
C LYS A 276 19.37 -11.52 -9.76
N LYS A 277 18.67 -12.64 -9.92
CA LYS A 277 18.06 -13.10 -11.18
C LYS A 277 16.90 -12.21 -11.64
N PHE A 278 16.07 -11.77 -10.72
CA PHE A 278 14.86 -11.01 -10.98
C PHE A 278 14.97 -9.62 -10.34
N LYS A 279 15.02 -8.57 -11.15
CA LYS A 279 14.89 -7.19 -10.68
C LYS A 279 13.41 -6.89 -10.47
N ILE A 280 12.94 -7.09 -9.24
CA ILE A 280 11.55 -6.88 -8.86
C ILE A 280 11.34 -5.40 -8.58
N ILE A 281 10.47 -4.75 -9.35
CA ILE A 281 10.32 -3.29 -9.31
C ILE A 281 8.94 -2.81 -8.88
N ASP A 282 7.93 -3.68 -8.96
CA ASP A 282 6.54 -3.36 -8.57
C ASP A 282 5.75 -4.63 -8.17
N ILE A 283 4.65 -4.44 -7.44
CA ILE A 283 3.70 -5.48 -7.04
C ILE A 283 2.33 -5.11 -7.60
N ASN A 284 1.69 -6.08 -8.26
CA ASN A 284 0.31 -6.01 -8.69
C ASN A 284 -0.45 -7.25 -8.22
N TYR A 285 -1.75 -7.32 -8.50
CA TYR A 285 -2.60 -8.39 -8.01
C TYR A 285 -3.84 -8.59 -8.86
N SER A 286 -4.43 -9.77 -8.74
CA SER A 286 -5.81 -10.06 -9.14
C SER A 286 -6.60 -10.53 -7.93
N VAL A 287 -7.91 -10.47 -8.05
CA VAL A 287 -8.85 -10.74 -6.96
C VAL A 287 -9.65 -11.98 -7.32
N GLU A 288 -9.59 -13.01 -6.49
CA GLU A 288 -10.34 -14.26 -6.69
C GLU A 288 -11.82 -14.11 -6.34
N GLU A 289 -12.09 -13.30 -5.32
CA GLU A 289 -13.41 -13.03 -4.76
C GLU A 289 -13.48 -11.57 -4.28
N PRO A 290 -14.63 -10.89 -4.35
CA PRO A 290 -14.76 -9.52 -3.88
C PRO A 290 -14.20 -9.31 -2.46
N LEU A 291 -13.45 -8.23 -2.28
CA LEU A 291 -12.95 -7.85 -0.97
C LEU A 291 -14.05 -7.17 -0.17
N SER A 292 -13.95 -7.21 1.16
CA SER A 292 -14.86 -6.48 2.01
C SER A 292 -14.67 -4.97 1.88
N GLU A 293 -15.67 -4.19 2.29
CA GLU A 293 -15.57 -2.72 2.28
C GLU A 293 -14.40 -2.21 3.14
N LYS A 294 -14.11 -2.91 4.24
CA LYS A 294 -13.01 -2.66 5.16
C LYS A 294 -12.00 -3.81 5.08
N TYR A 295 -11.04 -3.65 4.18
CA TYR A 295 -9.98 -4.63 3.94
C TYR A 295 -9.39 -5.22 5.24
N ASP A 296 -9.31 -6.55 5.32
CA ASP A 296 -8.71 -7.28 6.44
C ASP A 296 -7.74 -8.39 5.99
N LEU A 297 -7.20 -9.15 6.96
CA LEU A 297 -6.28 -10.27 6.68
C LEU A 297 -6.94 -11.45 5.94
N ASN A 298 -8.27 -11.60 6.00
CA ASN A 298 -8.99 -12.61 5.23
C ASN A 298 -9.16 -12.16 3.78
N ASP A 299 -9.39 -10.87 3.54
CA ASP A 299 -9.40 -10.30 2.20
C ASP A 299 -8.07 -10.49 1.48
N ARG A 300 -6.94 -10.45 2.19
CA ARG A 300 -5.62 -10.81 1.62
C ARG A 300 -5.61 -12.20 0.97
N LYS A 301 -6.29 -13.18 1.57
CA LYS A 301 -6.28 -14.56 1.07
C LYS A 301 -7.01 -14.70 -0.25
N LYS A 302 -7.86 -13.72 -0.60
CA LYS A 302 -8.56 -13.64 -1.89
C LYS A 302 -7.72 -12.97 -2.97
N LEU A 303 -6.50 -12.54 -2.66
CA LEU A 303 -5.62 -11.86 -3.60
C LEU A 303 -4.56 -12.80 -4.14
N LYS A 304 -4.40 -12.78 -5.46
CA LYS A 304 -3.28 -13.39 -6.14
C LYS A 304 -2.29 -12.30 -6.56
N PHE A 305 -1.06 -12.39 -6.10
CA PHE A 305 -0.05 -11.36 -6.33
C PHE A 305 0.82 -11.68 -7.54
N TYR A 306 1.27 -10.61 -8.19
CA TYR A 306 2.19 -10.64 -9.31
C TYR A 306 3.31 -9.62 -9.08
N PHE A 307 4.52 -9.98 -9.46
CA PHE A 307 5.73 -9.17 -9.27
C PHE A 307 6.25 -8.72 -10.63
N LEU A 308 6.33 -7.41 -10.84
CA LEU A 308 6.84 -6.84 -12.07
C LEU A 308 8.36 -6.99 -12.10
N ILE A 309 8.84 -7.66 -13.13
CA ILE A 309 10.26 -7.77 -13.44
C ILE A 309 10.60 -6.73 -14.51
N GLY A 310 11.52 -5.83 -14.19
CA GLY A 310 12.00 -4.82 -15.12
C GLY A 310 13.49 -4.58 -14.99
N ASP A 311 14.20 -4.51 -16.11
CA ASP A 311 15.66 -4.40 -16.15
C ASP A 311 16.14 -2.97 -16.48
N GLY A 312 15.25 -1.99 -16.58
CA GLY A 312 15.57 -0.59 -16.86
C GLY A 312 16.08 -0.31 -18.28
N ASP A 313 16.85 -1.22 -18.89
CA ASP A 313 17.64 -0.88 -20.06
C ASP A 313 17.20 -1.55 -21.38
N LYS A 314 16.75 -2.82 -21.41
CA LYS A 314 16.53 -3.52 -22.71
C LYS A 314 15.46 -4.62 -22.72
N ALA A 315 14.99 -5.09 -21.58
CA ALA A 315 13.97 -6.14 -21.51
C ALA A 315 12.55 -5.54 -21.52
N LYS A 316 11.61 -6.18 -22.22
CA LYS A 316 10.19 -5.89 -22.01
C LYS A 316 9.83 -6.32 -20.60
N ASP A 317 9.29 -5.41 -19.80
CA ASP A 317 8.79 -5.72 -18.47
C ASP A 317 7.73 -6.83 -18.55
N TYR A 318 7.76 -7.73 -17.57
CA TYR A 318 6.83 -8.83 -17.48
C TYR A 318 6.54 -9.17 -16.03
N TYR A 319 5.40 -9.78 -15.79
CA TYR A 319 5.01 -10.20 -14.44
C TYR A 319 5.40 -11.66 -14.18
N ILE A 320 5.71 -11.97 -12.92
CA ILE A 320 5.79 -13.34 -12.39
C ILE A 320 4.87 -13.51 -11.19
N ASP A 321 4.43 -14.72 -10.88
CA ASP A 321 3.81 -15.02 -9.58
C ASP A 321 4.85 -15.53 -8.54
N SER A 322 4.39 -15.92 -7.35
CA SER A 322 5.23 -16.48 -6.29
C SER A 322 5.91 -17.80 -6.67
N GLU A 323 5.34 -18.52 -7.65
CA GLU A 323 5.90 -19.77 -8.19
C GLU A 323 6.84 -19.50 -9.39
N PHE A 324 7.15 -18.24 -9.65
CA PHE A 324 8.00 -17.78 -10.76
C PHE A 324 7.43 -18.09 -12.16
N THR A 325 6.11 -18.30 -12.29
CA THR A 325 5.42 -18.44 -13.56
C THR A 325 5.49 -17.14 -14.33
N LYS A 326 5.98 -17.17 -15.58
CA LYS A 326 6.19 -15.98 -16.40
C LYS A 326 4.96 -15.60 -17.23
N TYR A 327 4.50 -14.35 -17.10
CA TYR A 327 3.37 -13.80 -17.84
C TYR A 327 3.84 -12.77 -18.87
N ILE A 328 3.80 -13.14 -20.15
CA ILE A 328 4.13 -12.26 -21.27
C ILE A 328 3.00 -12.34 -22.29
N PRO A 329 2.54 -11.21 -22.85
CA PRO A 329 1.60 -11.22 -23.96
C PRO A 329 2.09 -12.10 -25.12
N LYS A 330 1.30 -13.10 -25.51
CA LYS A 330 1.53 -13.75 -26.80
C LYS A 330 1.15 -12.76 -27.89
N ASN A 331 2.13 -12.35 -28.70
CA ASN A 331 1.85 -11.59 -29.92
C ASN A 331 0.82 -12.40 -30.74
N LYS A 332 -0.26 -11.73 -31.15
CA LYS A 332 -1.02 -12.14 -32.32
C LYS A 332 -0.53 -11.32 -33.50
#